data_AF-A0A800BMS4-F1
#
_entry.id   AF-A0A800BMS4-F1
#
_cell.length_a   1.000
_cell.length_b   1.000
_cell.length_c   1.000
_cell.angle_alpha   90.00
_cell.angle_beta   90.00
_cell.angle_gamma   90.00
#
_symmetry.space_group_name_H-M   'P 1'
#
loop_
_entity.id
_entity.type
_entity.pdbx_description
1 polymer ?
#
loop_
_entity_poly.entity_id
_entity_poly.type
_entity_poly.pdbx_seq_one_letter_code
_entity_poly.pdbx_strand_id
1 'polypeptide(L)'
;MNEEEYKEKYMNLRILKSIQEYLKDDSKAPTAVYPIKVPDDLLYQILKVQGPEKADEVIHQIFKIGLSIWSDQLYRETFGSEESLKAFIELVKKRNKE
;
A
#
# COMPACT_ATOMS: atom_id res chain seq x y z
N MET A 1 -13.17 1.97 -22.40
CA MET A 1 -11.88 1.59 -21.78
C MET A 1 -11.17 0.66 -22.73
N ASN A 2 -9.96 1.03 -23.14
CA ASN A 2 -9.11 0.16 -23.96
C ASN A 2 -8.45 -0.93 -23.08
N GLU A 3 -7.80 -1.90 -23.70
CA GLU A 3 -7.23 -3.04 -22.97
C GLU A 3 -6.02 -2.66 -22.11
N GLU A 4 -5.29 -1.60 -22.49
CA GLU A 4 -4.15 -1.07 -21.74
C GLU A 4 -4.59 -0.37 -20.45
N GLU A 5 -5.57 0.54 -20.53
CA GLU A 5 -6.21 1.20 -19.40
C GLU A 5 -6.87 0.17 -18.46
N TYR A 6 -7.46 -0.90 -19.00
CA TYR A 6 -7.98 -1.99 -18.18
C TYR A 6 -6.88 -2.68 -17.37
N LYS A 7 -5.78 -3.06 -18.01
CA LYS A 7 -4.66 -3.75 -17.35
C LYS A 7 -4.04 -2.90 -16.26
N GLU A 8 -3.85 -1.61 -16.53
CA GLU A 8 -3.34 -0.64 -15.54
C GLU A 8 -4.29 -0.51 -14.34
N LYS A 9 -5.57 -0.23 -14.57
CA LYS A 9 -6.57 -0.13 -13.50
C LYS A 9 -6.71 -1.43 -12.71
N TYR A 10 -6.60 -2.59 -13.38
CA TYR A 10 -6.66 -3.89 -12.73
C TYR A 10 -5.44 -4.15 -11.85
N MET A 11 -4.23 -3.80 -12.32
CA MET A 11 -3.01 -3.85 -11.53
C MET A 11 -3.13 -2.95 -10.29
N ASN A 12 -3.54 -1.70 -10.46
CA ASN A 12 -3.69 -0.73 -9.38
C ASN A 12 -4.75 -1.18 -8.37
N LEU A 13 -5.87 -1.76 -8.82
CA LEU A 13 -6.88 -2.36 -7.95
C LEU A 13 -6.29 -3.46 -7.05
N ARG A 14 -5.45 -4.34 -7.61
CA ARG A 14 -4.79 -5.41 -6.84
C ARG A 14 -3.78 -4.86 -5.83
N ILE A 15 -3.02 -3.84 -6.22
CA ILE A 15 -2.08 -3.14 -5.32
C ILE A 15 -2.84 -2.51 -4.15
N LEU A 16 -3.89 -1.73 -4.43
CA LEU A 16 -4.72 -1.09 -3.41
C LEU A 16 -5.33 -2.11 -2.45
N LYS A 17 -5.82 -3.25 -2.96
CA LYS A 17 -6.34 -4.34 -2.13
C LYS A 17 -5.25 -4.92 -1.22
N SER A 18 -4.06 -5.18 -1.75
CA SER A 18 -2.92 -5.69 -0.96
C SER A 18 -2.50 -4.73 0.15
N ILE A 19 -2.52 -3.42 -0.11
CA ILE A 19 -2.20 -2.39 0.89
C ILE A 19 -3.28 -2.35 1.97
N GLN A 20 -4.56 -2.39 1.59
CA GLN A 20 -5.67 -2.45 2.55
C GLN A 20 -5.57 -3.68 3.47
N GLU A 21 -5.13 -4.82 2.95
CA GLU A 21 -4.89 -6.03 3.74
C GLU A 21 -3.69 -5.83 4.69
N TYR A 22 -2.58 -5.29 4.19
CA TYR A 22 -1.39 -4.98 5.00
C TYR A 22 -1.69 -4.02 6.16
N LEU A 23 -2.51 -2.99 5.94
CA LEU A 23 -2.83 -2.01 6.98
C LEU A 23 -3.82 -2.54 8.05
N LYS A 24 -4.56 -3.62 7.75
CA LYS A 24 -5.54 -4.23 8.67
C LYS A 24 -4.95 -5.25 9.64
N ASP A 25 -3.86 -5.91 9.25
CA ASP A 25 -3.38 -7.11 9.94
C ASP A 25 -1.88 -6.99 10.24
N ASP A 26 -1.53 -6.67 11.49
CA ASP A 26 -0.14 -6.64 11.96
C ASP A 26 0.44 -8.07 12.17
N SER A 27 -0.36 -9.13 11.94
CA SER A 27 -0.02 -10.51 12.35
C SER A 27 0.67 -11.37 11.28
N LYS A 28 0.70 -10.93 10.01
CA LYS A 28 1.31 -11.71 8.92
C LYS A 28 2.60 -11.08 8.45
N ALA A 29 3.72 -11.76 8.70
CA ALA A 29 5.04 -11.38 8.18
C ALA A 29 4.99 -11.24 6.65
N PRO A 30 5.07 -10.02 6.09
CA PRO A 30 5.14 -9.82 4.66
C PRO A 30 6.51 -10.22 4.13
N THR A 31 6.57 -10.66 2.87
CA THR A 31 7.84 -10.93 2.19
C THR A 31 8.63 -9.63 2.02
N ALA A 32 9.83 -9.54 2.59
CA ALA A 32 10.73 -8.41 2.40
C ALA A 32 11.54 -8.59 1.10
N VAL A 33 11.51 -7.58 0.22
CA VAL A 33 12.21 -7.62 -1.08
C VAL A 33 13.50 -6.79 -1.05
N TYR A 34 13.55 -5.68 -0.29
CA TYR A 34 14.70 -4.78 -0.25
C TYR A 34 14.80 -4.01 1.08
N PRO A 35 16.01 -3.74 1.61
CA PRO A 35 16.18 -2.95 2.83
C PRO A 35 15.78 -1.47 2.63
N ILE A 36 15.02 -0.94 3.58
CA ILE A 36 14.65 0.49 3.61
C ILE A 36 15.87 1.29 4.10
N LYS A 37 16.22 2.36 3.39
CA LYS A 37 17.22 3.34 3.87
C LYS A 37 16.54 4.30 4.85
N VAL A 38 17.10 4.40 6.06
CA VAL A 38 16.59 5.27 7.14
C VAL A 38 17.67 6.30 7.47
N PRO A 39 17.32 7.56 7.80
CA PRO A 39 18.31 8.54 8.22
C PRO A 39 19.10 8.09 9.46
N ASP A 40 20.43 8.17 9.38
CA ASP A 40 21.33 7.62 10.39
C ASP A 40 21.06 8.19 11.79
N ASP A 41 20.92 9.52 11.90
CA ASP A 41 20.66 10.17 13.19
C ASP A 41 19.29 9.81 13.77
N LEU A 42 18.26 9.66 12.93
CA LEU A 42 16.94 9.23 13.40
C LEU A 42 17.04 7.84 14.05
N LEU A 43 17.68 6.91 13.34
CA LEU A 43 17.87 5.55 13.81
C LEU A 43 18.73 5.54 15.08
N TYR A 44 19.88 6.22 15.08
CA TYR A 44 20.81 6.23 16.20
C TYR A 44 20.18 6.82 17.47
N GLN A 45 19.49 7.97 17.37
CA GLN A 45 18.90 8.62 18.54
C GLN A 45 17.76 7.78 19.13
N ILE A 46 16.91 7.18 18.31
CA ILE A 46 15.82 6.32 18.80
C ILE A 46 16.39 5.04 19.41
N LEU A 47 17.34 4.38 18.75
CA LEU A 47 18.01 3.19 19.28
C LEU A 47 18.64 3.46 20.64
N LYS A 48 19.35 4.59 20.76
CA LYS A 48 20.05 4.97 21.99
C LYS A 48 19.11 5.22 23.16
N VAL A 49 17.95 5.84 22.91
CA VAL A 49 17.02 6.26 23.98
C VAL A 49 15.95 5.21 24.28
N GLN A 50 15.48 4.49 23.26
CA GLN A 50 14.27 3.65 23.33
C GLN A 50 14.51 2.19 22.94
N GLY A 51 15.71 1.84 22.48
CA GLY A 51 16.08 0.48 22.14
C GLY A 51 15.63 0.02 20.73
N PRO A 52 16.03 -1.20 20.33
CA PRO A 52 15.82 -1.73 18.99
C PRO A 52 14.35 -1.97 18.65
N GLU A 53 13.56 -2.55 19.56
CA GLU A 53 12.14 -2.82 19.33
C GLU A 53 11.38 -1.53 18.98
N LYS A 54 11.68 -0.45 19.71
CA LYS A 54 11.01 0.84 19.48
C LYS A 54 11.50 1.52 18.21
N ALA A 55 12.76 1.36 17.84
CA ALA A 55 13.28 1.85 16.56
C ALA A 55 12.57 1.18 15.37
N ASP A 56 12.42 -0.15 15.42
CA ASP A 56 11.69 -0.92 14.41
C ASP A 56 10.21 -0.49 14.34
N GLU A 57 9.56 -0.33 15.49
CA GLU A 57 8.18 0.14 15.55
C GLU A 57 8.04 1.53 14.90
N VAL A 58 8.93 2.47 15.20
CA VAL A 58 8.89 3.82 14.60
C VAL A 58 9.07 3.77 13.08
N ILE A 59 10.05 3.00 12.59
CA ILE A 59 10.27 2.83 11.15
C ILE A 59 9.03 2.24 10.48
N HIS A 60 8.43 1.23 11.11
CA HIS A 60 7.22 0.61 10.61
C HIS A 60 6.04 1.57 10.58
N GLN A 61 5.85 2.40 11.62
CA GLN A 61 4.81 3.43 11.64
C GLN A 61 5.01 4.48 10.56
N ILE A 62 6.24 4.97 10.35
CA ILE A 62 6.56 5.90 9.26
C ILE A 62 6.18 5.28 7.91
N PHE A 63 6.52 4.01 7.71
CA PHE A 63 6.18 3.29 6.50
C PHE A 63 4.65 3.17 6.32
N LYS A 64 3.89 2.77 7.36
CA LYS A 64 2.42 2.68 7.30
C LYS A 64 1.77 4.03 6.95
N ILE A 65 2.25 5.13 7.52
CA ILE A 65 1.78 6.49 7.22
C ILE A 65 2.02 6.82 5.74
N GLY A 66 3.26 6.65 5.27
CA GLY A 66 3.60 6.90 3.88
C GLY A 66 2.81 6.04 2.90
N LEU A 67 2.64 4.75 3.23
CA LEU A 67 1.88 3.80 2.42
C LEU A 67 0.40 4.20 2.34
N SER A 68 -0.19 4.68 3.44
CA SER A 68 -1.58 5.15 3.47
C SER A 68 -1.77 6.36 2.53
N ILE A 69 -0.90 7.37 2.67
CA ILE A 69 -0.94 8.58 1.82
C ILE A 69 -0.77 8.21 0.34
N TRP A 70 0.21 7.36 0.03
CA TRP A 70 0.46 6.93 -1.33
C TRP A 70 -0.71 6.13 -1.92
N SER A 71 -1.34 5.26 -1.12
CA SER A 71 -2.50 4.48 -1.56
C SER A 71 -3.70 5.36 -1.89
N ASP A 72 -3.93 6.42 -1.12
CA ASP A 72 -4.99 7.40 -1.38
C ASP A 72 -4.72 8.17 -2.68
N GLN A 73 -3.46 8.56 -2.92
CA GLN A 73 -3.06 9.21 -4.16
C GLN A 73 -3.27 8.29 -5.38
N LEU A 74 -2.78 7.04 -5.30
CA LEU A 74 -2.95 6.04 -6.36
C LEU A 74 -4.43 5.79 -6.67
N TYR A 75 -5.28 5.71 -5.64
CA TYR A 75 -6.73 5.59 -5.80
C TYR A 75 -7.33 6.79 -6.54
N ARG A 76 -6.98 8.02 -6.14
CA ARG A 76 -7.49 9.25 -6.78
C ARG A 76 -7.05 9.37 -8.23
N GLU A 77 -5.81 9.04 -8.54
CA GLU A 77 -5.27 9.07 -9.90
C GLU A 77 -5.91 7.99 -10.79
N THR A 78 -6.12 6.79 -10.25
CA THR A 78 -6.62 5.64 -11.03
C THR A 78 -8.14 5.68 -11.22
N PHE A 79 -8.89 5.95 -10.15
CA PHE A 79 -10.35 5.83 -10.13
C PHE A 79 -11.06 7.17 -9.93
N GLY A 80 -10.46 8.09 -9.17
CA GLY A 80 -10.98 9.44 -8.90
C GLY A 80 -12.23 9.52 -8.03
N SER A 81 -13.07 8.48 -8.01
CA SER A 81 -14.33 8.43 -7.29
C SER A 81 -14.72 6.99 -6.93
N GLU A 82 -15.60 6.86 -5.92
CA GLU A 82 -16.08 5.55 -5.48
C GLU A 82 -16.99 4.92 -6.53
N GLU A 83 -17.76 5.74 -7.25
CA GLU A 83 -18.63 5.34 -8.35
C GLU A 83 -17.82 4.70 -9.49
N SER A 84 -16.70 5.32 -9.87
CA SER A 84 -15.79 4.81 -10.89
C SER A 84 -15.15 3.49 -10.47
N LEU A 85 -14.71 3.37 -9.21
CA LEU A 85 -14.20 2.11 -8.67
C LEU A 85 -15.26 1.00 -8.72
N LYS A 86 -16.48 1.27 -8.26
CA LYS A 86 -17.59 0.30 -8.30
C LYS A 86 -17.89 -0.14 -9.73
N ALA A 87 -17.96 0.80 -10.67
CA ALA A 87 -18.18 0.49 -12.09
C ALA A 87 -17.07 -0.41 -12.66
N PHE A 88 -15.81 -0.15 -12.30
CA PHE A 88 -14.68 -0.97 -12.72
C PHE A 88 -14.71 -2.38 -12.09
N ILE A 89 -15.05 -2.50 -10.81
CA ILE A 89 -15.21 -3.80 -10.14
C ILE A 89 -16.29 -4.65 -10.82
N GLU A 90 -17.43 -4.07 -11.19
CA GLU A 90 -18.47 -4.79 -11.91
C GLU A 90 -18.02 -5.23 -13.30
N LEU A 91 -17.21 -4.43 -13.98
CA LEU A 91 -16.60 -4.80 -15.26
C LEU A 91 -15.64 -6.00 -15.10
N VAL A 92 -14.79 -5.98 -14.08
CA VAL A 92 -13.88 -7.11 -13.76
C VAL A 92 -14.69 -8.38 -13.46
N LYS A 93 -15.78 -8.28 -12.69
CA LYS A 93 -16.66 -9.43 -12.39
C LYS A 93 -17.29 -10.01 -13.65
N LYS A 94 -17.71 -9.17 -14.60
CA LYS A 94 -18.28 -9.63 -15.88
C LYS A 94 -17.24 -10.38 -16.70
N ARG A 95 -16.02 -9.83 -16.85
CA ARG A 95 -14.92 -10.46 -17.58
C ARG A 95 -14.42 -11.77 -16.97
N ASN A 96 -14.55 -11.94 -15.66
CA ASN A 96 -14.13 -13.17 -14.96
C ASN A 96 -15.25 -14.23 -14.86
N LYS A 97 -16.48 -13.91 -15.27
CA LYS A 97 -17.62 -14.86 -15.33
C LYS A 97 -17.81 -15.48 -16.71
N GLU A 98 -17.18 -14.89 -17.73
CA GLU A 98 -16.86 -15.54 -19.01
C GLU A 98 -15.60 -16.39 -18.86
#